data_AF-A0A2W5LYM0-F1
#
_entry.id   AF-A0A2W5LYM0-F1
#
_cell.length_a   1.000
_cell.length_b   1.000
_cell.length_c   1.000
_cell.angle_alpha   90.00
_cell.angle_beta   90.00
_cell.angle_gamma   90.00
#
_symmetry.space_group_name_H-M   'P 1'
#
loop_
_entity.id
_entity.type
_entity.pdbx_description
1 polymer ?
#
loop_
_entity_poly.entity_id
_entity_poly.type
_entity_poly.pdbx_seq_one_letter_code
_entity_poly.pdbx_strand_id
1 'polypeptide(L)'
;MAASAHDALPDDPATLKAMLLAERARADRLAELLKEMQRHRFGRRAESLPLDQLELGLEEIQQEDAAEAATVEASDPQRRTVASARRRANRGALPAHLPRIETVVDVPDKACPCCGGGLHRIGEDVAERLDVVPAQFRVLVVRRPKYGCRACEAVVVQAPAPARLIEGGIPTEAMVAQVLVAKYADHLPLYRQAQIYARQGVTLDRSTLADWVGRAAFLLRPVHERLMAELKTSAKLFADETTAPVLDPGRGRTKTGQLWAYARDDRPWCGDDPPGVAFVYAPDRKAERPIAHLEGFSGVLQTDGYGGYRALAERGSVRLAFCWAHVRRRFYELAASGPAPIASEALARIAALYQIEAEIRGRPADARRTERQASSRPLLEAFELWLRARLGEISQKSRLAEAIRYALSRWEGLTRFIDDGLIELDSNTVERSIRPIALNRKNALFAGSDGGARHWAVIASLIETAKLNGVEPHAYLADVMARIVNGHPQSRIGELLPWAYAPEALKDVA
;
A
#
# COMPACT_ATOMS: atom_id res chain seq x y z
N MET A 1 38.55 11.84 31.61
CA MET A 1 38.34 10.48 32.15
C MET A 1 36.89 10.13 31.92
N ALA A 2 36.61 9.15 31.06
CA ALA A 2 35.24 8.70 30.81
C ALA A 2 34.78 7.94 32.06
N ALA A 3 33.73 8.43 32.73
CA ALA A 3 33.05 7.67 33.77
C ALA A 3 32.65 6.32 33.16
N SER A 4 33.07 5.24 33.79
CA SER A 4 32.74 3.91 33.30
C SER A 4 31.24 3.71 33.49
N ALA A 5 30.58 2.87 32.68
CA ALA A 5 29.16 2.54 32.88
C ALA A 5 28.84 1.99 34.29
N HIS A 6 29.89 1.59 35.04
CA HIS A 6 29.85 1.15 36.42
C HIS A 6 29.57 2.28 37.42
N ASP A 7 29.97 3.53 37.13
CA ASP A 7 29.79 4.70 38.01
C ASP A 7 28.37 5.29 37.94
N ALA A 8 27.52 4.76 37.04
CA ALA A 8 26.15 5.23 36.79
C ALA A 8 25.06 4.33 37.39
N LEU A 9 25.46 3.24 38.06
CA LEU A 9 24.57 2.28 38.68
C LEU A 9 24.42 2.59 40.18
N PRO A 10 23.19 2.58 40.73
CA PRO A 10 22.99 2.83 42.16
C PRO A 10 23.61 1.70 43.00
N ASP A 11 24.27 2.04 44.11
CA ASP A 11 24.92 1.06 45.01
C ASP A 11 23.94 0.28 45.90
N ASP A 12 22.64 0.65 45.88
CA ASP A 12 21.61 -0.02 46.65
C ASP A 12 21.25 -1.39 46.02
N PRO A 13 21.46 -2.52 46.73
CA PRO A 13 21.20 -3.85 46.19
C PRO A 13 19.71 -4.09 45.85
N ALA A 14 18.77 -3.40 46.50
CA ALA A 14 17.35 -3.53 46.20
C ALA A 14 17.01 -2.85 44.86
N THR A 15 17.53 -1.65 44.64
CA THR A 15 17.40 -0.91 43.38
C THR A 15 18.09 -1.64 42.21
N LEU A 16 19.29 -2.21 42.41
CA LEU A 16 19.96 -3.01 41.40
C LEU A 16 19.19 -4.28 41.03
N LYS A 17 18.58 -4.97 42.02
CA LYS A 17 17.72 -6.14 41.76
C LYS A 17 16.47 -5.76 40.97
N ALA A 18 15.84 -4.62 41.28
CA ALA A 18 14.69 -4.12 40.54
C ALA A 18 15.06 -3.78 39.08
N MET A 19 16.18 -3.09 38.86
CA MET A 19 16.69 -2.77 37.51
C MET A 19 17.02 -4.04 36.70
N LEU A 20 17.66 -5.03 37.32
CA LEU A 20 17.99 -6.31 36.67
C LEU A 20 16.72 -7.09 36.27
N LEU A 21 15.69 -7.08 37.12
CA LEU A 21 14.42 -7.74 36.82
C LEU A 21 13.69 -7.04 35.67
N ALA A 22 13.70 -5.71 35.62
CA ALA A 22 13.12 -4.93 34.53
C ALA A 22 13.85 -5.20 33.20
N GLU A 23 15.18 -5.16 33.19
CA GLU A 23 15.98 -5.45 31.98
C GLU A 23 15.84 -6.90 31.50
N ARG A 24 15.71 -7.86 32.42
CA ARG A 24 15.42 -9.26 32.04
C ARG A 24 14.04 -9.40 31.39
N ALA A 25 13.02 -8.79 31.99
CA ALA A 25 11.68 -8.79 31.41
C ALA A 25 11.66 -8.16 30.00
N ARG A 26 12.42 -7.08 29.80
CA ARG A 26 12.60 -6.44 28.49
C ARG A 26 13.32 -7.34 27.48
N ALA A 27 14.43 -7.96 27.89
CA ALA A 27 15.18 -8.89 27.05
C ALA A 27 14.34 -10.10 26.63
N ASP A 28 13.51 -10.63 27.54
CA ASP A 28 12.60 -11.73 27.27
C ASP A 28 11.53 -11.32 26.24
N ARG A 29 10.93 -10.13 26.39
CA ARG A 29 9.96 -9.57 25.41
C ARG A 29 10.57 -9.38 24.02
N LEU A 30 11.78 -8.82 23.93
CA LEU A 30 12.49 -8.63 22.66
C LEU A 30 12.88 -9.96 22.01
N ALA A 31 13.31 -10.95 22.80
CA ALA A 31 13.61 -12.29 22.31
C ALA A 31 12.36 -12.99 21.76
N GLU A 32 11.21 -12.80 22.40
CA GLU A 32 9.93 -13.30 21.92
C GLU A 32 9.53 -12.65 20.58
N LEU A 33 9.61 -11.32 20.47
CA LEU A 33 9.34 -10.61 19.21
C LEU A 33 10.32 -11.01 18.09
N LEU A 34 11.61 -11.18 18.38
CA LEU A 34 12.59 -11.66 17.39
C LEU A 34 12.25 -13.07 16.89
N LYS A 35 11.85 -13.96 17.81
CA LYS A 35 11.41 -15.31 17.47
C LYS A 35 10.13 -15.26 16.63
N GLU A 36 9.21 -14.34 16.92
CA GLU A 36 8.01 -14.11 16.13
C GLU A 36 8.29 -13.47 14.75
N MET A 37 9.23 -12.53 14.63
CA MET A 37 9.66 -11.97 13.35
C MET A 37 10.34 -13.02 12.47
N GLN A 38 11.16 -13.89 13.07
CA GLN A 38 11.71 -15.06 12.39
C GLN A 38 10.59 -16.01 11.95
N ARG A 39 9.58 -16.26 12.81
CA ARG A 39 8.37 -16.99 12.43
C ARG A 39 7.49 -16.26 11.42
N HIS A 40 7.54 -14.94 11.28
CA HIS A 40 6.81 -14.24 10.22
C HIS A 40 7.56 -14.36 8.89
N ARG A 41 8.87 -14.13 8.90
CA ARG A 41 9.72 -14.19 7.69
C ARG A 41 9.84 -15.60 7.13
N PHE A 42 9.73 -16.60 8.01
CA PHE A 42 9.87 -17.99 7.64
C PHE A 42 8.57 -18.77 7.82
N GLY A 43 7.82 -18.66 8.93
CA GLY A 43 6.70 -19.50 9.41
C GLY A 43 5.38 -19.62 8.61
N ARG A 44 4.41 -20.36 9.18
CA ARG A 44 3.11 -20.68 8.54
C ARG A 44 2.14 -19.49 8.61
N ARG A 45 1.39 -19.23 7.54
CA ARG A 45 0.43 -18.10 7.42
C ARG A 45 -0.68 -18.03 8.49
N ALA A 46 -0.94 -19.11 9.22
CA ALA A 46 -1.95 -19.17 10.29
C ALA A 46 -1.38 -18.87 11.69
N GLU A 47 -0.06 -18.93 11.86
CA GLU A 47 0.65 -18.66 13.12
C GLU A 47 1.57 -17.43 13.01
N SER A 48 1.71 -16.86 11.80
CA SER A 48 2.44 -15.61 11.56
C SER A 48 1.54 -14.41 11.86
N LEU A 49 1.88 -13.64 12.89
CA LEU A 49 1.37 -12.27 13.03
C LEU A 49 1.87 -11.46 11.83
N PRO A 50 1.01 -10.73 11.08
CA PRO A 50 1.45 -9.86 9.99
C PRO A 50 2.56 -8.91 10.46
N LEU A 51 3.52 -8.55 9.60
CA LEU A 51 4.59 -7.58 9.94
C LEU A 51 4.03 -6.34 10.64
N ASP A 52 2.97 -5.77 10.10
CA ASP A 52 2.31 -4.57 10.66
C ASP A 52 1.89 -4.79 12.12
N GLN A 53 1.53 -6.01 12.52
CA GLN A 53 1.15 -6.35 13.90
C GLN A 53 2.37 -6.56 14.81
N LEU A 54 3.50 -7.01 14.26
CA LEU A 54 4.77 -7.11 14.99
C LEU A 54 5.41 -5.72 15.17
N GLU A 55 5.25 -4.85 14.18
CA GLU A 55 5.62 -3.44 14.25
C GLU A 55 4.87 -2.75 15.40
N LEU A 56 3.56 -3.01 15.58
CA LEU A 56 2.82 -2.50 16.74
C LEU A 56 3.41 -2.94 18.09
N GLY A 57 3.82 -4.20 18.22
CA GLY A 57 4.46 -4.69 19.46
C GLY A 57 5.82 -4.03 19.71
N LEU A 58 6.59 -3.75 18.66
CA LEU A 58 7.83 -2.98 18.76
C LEU A 58 7.58 -1.52 19.12
N GLU A 59 6.54 -0.91 18.54
CA GLU A 59 6.10 0.44 18.86
C GLU A 59 5.74 0.56 20.35
N GLU A 60 4.99 -0.39 20.91
CA GLU A 60 4.63 -0.42 22.33
C GLU A 60 5.87 -0.49 23.24
N ILE A 61 6.84 -1.35 22.91
CA ILE A 61 8.10 -1.44 23.68
C ILE A 61 8.90 -0.13 23.57
N GLN A 62 8.96 0.46 22.38
CA GLN A 62 9.65 1.75 22.19
C GLN A 62 8.95 2.89 22.97
N GLN A 63 7.62 2.83 23.12
CA GLN A 63 6.87 3.76 23.96
C GLN A 63 7.18 3.57 25.45
N GLU A 64 7.26 2.32 25.93
CA GLU A 64 7.69 2.01 27.30
C GLU A 64 9.09 2.56 27.58
N ASP A 65 10.05 2.25 26.71
CA ASP A 65 11.44 2.73 26.80
C ASP A 65 11.50 4.27 26.84
N ALA A 66 10.69 4.95 26.02
CA ALA A 66 10.62 6.40 26.00
C ALA A 66 10.02 6.98 27.28
N ALA A 67 9.02 6.31 27.88
CA ALA A 67 8.41 6.73 29.14
C ALA A 67 9.37 6.57 30.33
N GLU A 68 10.12 5.47 30.38
CA GLU A 68 11.17 5.25 31.38
C GLU A 68 12.27 6.30 31.25
N ALA A 69 12.76 6.54 30.02
CA ALA A 69 13.74 7.57 29.75
C ALA A 69 13.26 8.96 30.18
N ALA A 70 11.98 9.31 29.92
CA ALA A 70 11.39 10.57 30.34
C ALA A 70 11.36 10.71 31.88
N THR A 71 11.07 9.63 32.61
CA THR A 71 11.09 9.62 34.09
C THR A 71 12.49 9.87 34.65
N VAL A 72 13.49 9.27 34.02
CA VAL A 72 14.90 9.46 34.37
C VAL A 72 15.37 10.89 34.03
N GLU A 73 15.00 11.42 32.87
CA GLU A 73 15.30 12.82 32.49
C GLU A 73 14.64 13.85 33.40
N ALA A 74 13.45 13.54 33.94
CA ALA A 74 12.74 14.42 34.86
C ALA A 74 13.41 14.48 36.25
N SER A 75 14.04 13.39 36.68
CA SER A 75 14.68 13.29 38.00
C SER A 75 16.15 13.71 38.02
N ASP A 76 16.87 13.64 36.88
CA ASP A 76 18.30 13.94 36.79
C ASP A 76 18.63 15.01 35.72
N PRO A 77 19.05 16.22 36.13
CA PRO A 77 19.44 17.30 35.21
C PRO A 77 20.60 16.95 34.27
N GLN A 78 21.57 16.15 34.72
CA GLN A 78 22.72 15.76 33.89
C GLN A 78 22.27 14.81 32.79
N ARG A 79 21.46 13.80 33.11
CA ARG A 79 20.89 12.89 32.10
C ARG A 79 20.00 13.64 31.10
N ARG A 80 19.24 14.63 31.55
CA ARG A 80 18.46 15.53 30.67
C ARG A 80 19.35 16.25 29.65
N THR A 81 20.49 16.80 30.08
CA THR A 81 21.42 17.49 29.17
C THR A 81 22.00 16.54 28.12
N VAL A 82 22.47 15.35 28.53
CA VAL A 82 23.03 14.33 27.63
C VAL A 82 21.99 13.88 26.61
N ALA A 83 20.76 13.59 27.05
CA ALA A 83 19.68 13.16 26.17
C ALA A 83 19.24 14.26 25.20
N SER A 84 19.27 15.53 25.63
CA SER A 84 18.97 16.67 24.75
C SER A 84 20.01 16.83 23.65
N ALA A 85 21.30 16.63 23.95
CA ALA A 85 22.38 16.68 22.98
C ALA A 85 22.27 15.55 21.95
N ARG A 86 21.96 14.33 22.40
CA ARG A 86 21.72 13.18 21.52
C ARG A 86 20.52 13.41 20.59
N ARG A 87 19.41 13.97 21.10
CA ARG A 87 18.24 14.33 20.26
C ARG A 87 18.56 15.40 19.22
N ARG A 88 19.38 16.40 19.56
CA ARG A 88 19.85 17.42 18.61
C ARG A 88 20.70 16.81 17.50
N ALA A 89 21.60 15.89 17.84
CA ALA A 89 22.44 15.19 16.86
C ALA A 89 21.63 14.34 15.86
N ASN A 90 20.53 13.72 16.33
CA ASN A 90 19.70 12.81 15.52
C ASN A 90 18.51 13.47 14.81
N ARG A 91 18.32 14.80 14.93
CA ARG A 91 17.11 15.48 14.45
C ARG A 91 16.97 15.52 12.92
N GLY A 92 18.09 15.44 12.19
CA GLY A 92 18.10 15.69 10.74
C GLY A 92 17.67 17.11 10.38
N ALA A 93 17.46 17.38 9.09
CA ALA A 93 16.93 18.65 8.59
C ALA A 93 15.42 18.52 8.29
N LEU A 94 14.62 19.53 8.65
CA LEU A 94 13.21 19.57 8.28
C LEU A 94 13.05 19.85 6.78
N PRO A 95 12.06 19.26 6.09
CA PRO A 95 11.91 19.41 4.64
C PRO A 95 11.81 20.89 4.23
N ALA A 96 12.64 21.32 3.26
CA ALA A 96 12.77 22.75 2.88
C ALA A 96 11.49 23.37 2.27
N HIS A 97 10.58 22.54 1.74
CA HIS A 97 9.33 23.00 1.13
C HIS A 97 8.23 23.36 2.13
N LEU A 98 8.39 23.05 3.42
CA LEU A 98 7.39 23.42 4.45
C LEU A 98 7.48 24.92 4.79
N PRO A 99 6.37 25.60 5.08
CA PRO A 99 6.41 26.99 5.53
C PRO A 99 7.12 27.12 6.89
N ARG A 100 8.01 28.11 7.03
CA ARG A 100 8.66 28.46 8.30
C ARG A 100 7.87 29.61 8.95
N ILE A 101 7.23 29.32 10.08
CA ILE A 101 6.53 30.34 10.89
C ILE A 101 7.48 30.79 12.00
N GLU A 102 8.05 31.98 11.83
CA GLU A 102 9.02 32.53 12.78
C GLU A 102 8.33 33.26 13.93
N THR A 103 8.75 32.96 15.17
CA THR A 103 8.35 33.70 16.37
C THR A 103 9.60 34.17 17.08
N VAL A 104 9.81 35.49 17.13
CA VAL A 104 10.95 36.09 17.83
C VAL A 104 10.58 36.28 19.30
N VAL A 105 11.30 35.60 20.19
CA VAL A 105 11.21 35.81 21.63
C VAL A 105 12.33 36.78 22.02
N ASP A 106 11.99 38.06 22.17
CA ASP A 106 12.93 39.13 22.50
C ASP A 106 12.86 39.51 24.00
N VAL A 107 13.91 40.18 24.49
CA VAL A 107 13.93 40.74 25.84
C VAL A 107 12.95 41.92 25.95
N PRO A 108 12.21 42.06 27.07
CA PRO A 108 11.22 43.12 27.23
C PRO A 108 11.86 44.52 27.36
N ASP A 109 13.05 44.61 27.94
CA ASP A 109 13.81 45.85 28.10
C ASP A 109 15.14 45.75 27.35
N LYS A 110 15.47 46.82 26.62
CA LYS A 110 16.69 46.94 25.81
C LYS A 110 17.73 47.85 26.48
N ALA A 111 17.59 48.15 27.78
CA ALA A 111 18.63 48.78 28.58
C ALA A 111 19.60 47.75 29.18
N CYS A 112 20.91 48.07 29.25
CA CYS A 112 21.88 47.20 29.91
C CYS A 112 21.55 47.14 31.40
N PRO A 113 21.39 45.95 31.99
CA PRO A 113 21.23 45.79 33.44
C PRO A 113 22.43 46.36 34.23
N CYS A 114 23.57 46.55 33.57
CA CYS A 114 24.84 47.00 34.14
C CYS A 114 25.01 48.52 34.21
N CYS A 115 24.62 49.24 33.15
CA CYS A 115 24.98 50.65 32.95
C CYS A 115 23.84 51.49 32.35
N GLY A 116 22.68 50.89 32.06
CA GLY A 116 21.54 51.56 31.44
C GLY A 116 21.70 51.94 29.96
N GLY A 117 22.84 51.63 29.33
CA GLY A 117 23.06 51.86 27.89
C GLY A 117 22.23 50.92 27.02
N GLY A 118 21.92 51.31 25.77
CA GLY A 118 21.12 50.49 24.86
C GLY A 118 21.80 49.17 24.45
N LEU A 119 21.08 48.06 24.56
CA LEU A 119 21.48 46.74 24.07
C LEU A 119 21.34 46.69 22.54
N HIS A 120 22.26 45.97 21.89
CA HIS A 120 22.19 45.66 20.45
C HIS A 120 22.26 44.14 20.24
N ARG A 121 21.67 43.66 19.14
CA ARG A 121 21.60 42.24 18.83
C ARG A 121 22.96 41.73 18.36
N ILE A 122 23.52 40.75 19.06
CA ILE A 122 24.84 40.15 18.76
C ILE A 122 24.75 38.80 18.04
N GLY A 123 23.57 38.17 18.06
CA GLY A 123 23.31 36.85 17.49
C GLY A 123 21.94 36.34 17.92
N GLU A 124 21.55 35.18 17.41
CA GLU A 124 20.31 34.50 17.78
C GLU A 124 20.50 32.99 17.74
N ASP A 125 19.84 32.29 18.66
CA ASP A 125 19.75 30.83 18.65
C ASP A 125 18.47 30.43 17.91
N VAL A 126 18.61 29.72 16.80
CA VAL A 126 17.46 29.25 15.99
C VAL A 126 17.11 27.81 16.36
N ALA A 127 15.84 27.56 16.66
CA ALA A 127 15.32 26.23 16.93
C ALA A 127 14.11 25.92 16.05
N GLU A 128 14.28 25.02 15.08
CA GLU A 128 13.17 24.54 14.26
C GLU A 128 12.39 23.42 14.95
N ARG A 129 11.06 23.48 14.85
CA ARG A 129 10.12 22.47 15.35
C ARG A 129 9.07 22.17 14.29
N LEU A 130 8.74 20.91 14.11
CA LEU A 130 7.64 20.50 13.23
C LEU A 130 6.31 20.76 13.96
N ASP A 131 5.47 21.61 13.36
CA ASP A 131 4.12 21.90 13.80
C ASP A 131 3.10 21.37 12.78
N VAL A 132 1.83 21.24 13.18
CA VAL A 132 0.76 20.74 12.30
C VAL A 132 -0.51 21.58 12.47
N VAL A 133 -1.02 22.07 11.33
CA VAL A 133 -2.40 22.55 11.25
C VAL A 133 -3.25 21.40 10.72
N PRO A 134 -4.28 20.94 11.45
CA PRO A 134 -5.18 19.90 10.94
C PRO A 134 -5.79 20.30 9.60
N ALA A 135 -6.29 19.32 8.84
CA ALA A 135 -6.92 19.56 7.54
C ALA A 135 -7.95 20.69 7.61
N GLN A 136 -7.76 21.78 6.86
CA GLN A 136 -8.64 22.95 6.90
C GLN A 136 -9.78 22.83 5.88
N PHE A 137 -11.03 22.89 6.34
CA PHE A 137 -12.20 22.97 5.46
C PHE A 137 -12.49 24.42 5.07
N ARG A 138 -12.75 24.66 3.78
CA ARG A 138 -13.05 25.99 3.23
C ARG A 138 -14.33 25.98 2.39
N VAL A 139 -15.02 27.12 2.36
CA VAL A 139 -16.22 27.32 1.54
C VAL A 139 -15.86 28.13 0.29
N LEU A 140 -16.04 27.54 -0.90
CA LEU A 140 -15.83 28.23 -2.16
C LEU A 140 -17.13 28.94 -2.57
N VAL A 141 -17.10 30.27 -2.60
CA VAL A 141 -18.27 31.09 -2.95
C VAL A 141 -18.14 31.60 -4.39
N VAL A 142 -18.91 31.02 -5.30
CA VAL A 142 -18.99 31.49 -6.70
C VAL A 142 -20.10 32.52 -6.84
N ARG A 143 -19.74 33.78 -7.08
CA ARG A 143 -20.69 34.88 -7.34
C ARG A 143 -20.81 35.12 -8.85
N ARG A 144 -22.03 35.03 -9.39
CA ARG A 144 -22.34 35.28 -10.80
C ARG A 144 -23.21 36.53 -10.91
N PRO A 145 -22.63 37.74 -11.06
CA PRO A 145 -23.41 38.96 -11.21
C PRO A 145 -24.27 38.92 -12.48
N LYS A 146 -25.47 39.51 -12.40
CA LYS A 146 -26.38 39.70 -13.53
C LYS A 146 -26.26 41.16 -13.98
N TYR A 147 -26.14 41.38 -15.27
CA TYR A 147 -26.01 42.71 -15.87
C TYR A 147 -27.24 43.02 -16.71
N GLY A 148 -27.83 44.18 -16.48
CA GLY A 148 -28.91 44.72 -17.30
C GLY A 148 -28.39 45.84 -18.20
N CYS A 149 -28.90 45.95 -19.43
CA CYS A 149 -28.62 47.12 -20.27
C CYS A 149 -29.53 48.29 -19.86
N ARG A 150 -28.95 49.42 -19.41
CA ARG A 150 -29.73 50.62 -19.05
C ARG A 150 -30.37 51.33 -20.24
N ALA A 151 -29.90 51.08 -21.46
CA ALA A 151 -30.42 51.76 -22.64
C ALA A 151 -31.71 51.11 -23.17
N CYS A 152 -31.82 49.77 -23.09
CA CYS A 152 -33.01 49.06 -23.57
C CYS A 152 -33.85 48.43 -22.46
N GLU A 153 -33.32 48.33 -21.23
CA GLU A 153 -33.94 47.73 -20.04
C GLU A 153 -34.46 46.27 -20.19
N ALA A 154 -34.30 45.67 -21.37
CA ALA A 154 -34.91 44.38 -21.72
C ALA A 154 -33.96 43.18 -21.59
N VAL A 155 -32.63 43.39 -21.62
CA VAL A 155 -31.65 42.31 -21.65
C VAL A 155 -30.99 42.12 -20.29
N VAL A 156 -31.02 40.88 -19.78
CA VAL A 156 -30.23 40.44 -18.62
C VAL A 156 -29.17 39.44 -19.08
N VAL A 157 -27.90 39.78 -18.89
CA VAL A 157 -26.75 38.94 -19.22
C VAL A 157 -26.13 38.39 -17.94
N GLN A 158 -25.90 37.08 -17.90
CA GLN A 158 -25.19 36.41 -16.80
C GLN A 158 -24.33 35.30 -17.38
N ALA A 159 -23.06 35.21 -16.98
CA ALA A 159 -22.21 34.08 -17.34
C ALA A 159 -22.82 32.76 -16.84
N PRO A 160 -22.74 31.62 -17.55
CA PRO A 160 -23.28 30.33 -17.12
C PRO A 160 -22.66 29.84 -15.80
N ALA A 161 -23.33 28.91 -15.11
CA ALA A 161 -22.75 28.30 -13.91
C ALA A 161 -21.58 27.41 -14.32
N PRO A 162 -20.45 27.43 -13.59
CA PRO A 162 -19.45 26.38 -13.72
C PRO A 162 -20.11 25.01 -13.45
N ALA A 163 -19.76 24.02 -14.26
CA ALA A 163 -20.19 22.65 -14.04
C ALA A 163 -19.66 22.12 -12.71
N ARG A 164 -20.38 21.18 -12.11
CA ARG A 164 -20.00 20.57 -10.83
C ARG A 164 -20.08 19.06 -10.91
N LEU A 165 -19.19 18.36 -10.19
CA LEU A 165 -19.30 16.92 -9.99
C LEU A 165 -20.70 16.48 -9.49
N ILE A 166 -21.26 17.25 -8.56
CA ILE A 166 -22.58 17.01 -8.00
C ILE A 166 -23.40 18.29 -8.17
N GLU A 167 -24.29 18.30 -9.15
CA GLU A 167 -25.20 19.42 -9.38
C GLU A 167 -26.05 19.72 -8.14
N GLY A 168 -26.04 20.98 -7.69
CA GLY A 168 -26.66 21.41 -6.43
C GLY A 168 -26.00 20.89 -5.14
N GLY A 169 -24.95 20.07 -5.26
CA GLY A 169 -24.19 19.53 -4.13
C GLY A 169 -23.27 20.57 -3.49
N ILE A 170 -22.93 20.33 -2.22
CA ILE A 170 -21.96 21.12 -1.46
C ILE A 170 -20.47 20.77 -1.73
N PRO A 171 -20.06 19.55 -2.13
CA PRO A 171 -18.64 19.25 -2.21
C PRO A 171 -18.05 19.73 -3.54
N THR A 172 -16.78 20.14 -3.48
CA THR A 172 -15.92 20.25 -4.65
C THR A 172 -15.30 18.89 -4.99
N GLU A 173 -14.65 18.81 -6.15
CA GLU A 173 -13.91 17.63 -6.59
C GLU A 173 -12.79 17.27 -5.60
N ALA A 174 -12.10 18.27 -5.05
CA ALA A 174 -11.09 18.07 -4.00
C ALA A 174 -11.71 17.49 -2.70
N MET A 175 -12.89 17.97 -2.28
CA MET A 175 -13.56 17.42 -1.11
C MET A 175 -13.99 15.97 -1.33
N VAL A 176 -14.45 15.62 -2.53
CA VAL A 176 -14.76 14.24 -2.87
C VAL A 176 -13.48 13.39 -2.93
N ALA A 177 -12.39 13.89 -3.50
CA ALA A 177 -11.09 13.21 -3.51
C ALA A 177 -10.61 12.89 -2.09
N GLN A 178 -10.72 13.83 -1.15
CA GLN A 178 -10.44 13.61 0.28
C GLN A 178 -11.21 12.41 0.86
N VAL A 179 -12.51 12.33 0.59
CA VAL A 179 -13.36 11.21 1.07
C VAL A 179 -12.94 9.88 0.45
N LEU A 180 -12.58 9.88 -0.84
CA LEU A 180 -12.12 8.69 -1.56
C LEU A 180 -10.78 8.20 -1.05
N VAL A 181 -9.77 9.07 -0.95
CA VAL A 181 -8.43 8.72 -0.46
C VAL A 181 -8.50 8.22 0.97
N ALA A 182 -9.15 8.96 1.87
CA ALA A 182 -9.35 8.53 3.25
C ALA A 182 -10.00 7.14 3.34
N LYS A 183 -11.01 6.87 2.50
CA LYS A 183 -11.70 5.58 2.52
C LYS A 183 -10.86 4.44 1.95
N TYR A 184 -10.26 4.64 0.79
CA TYR A 184 -9.72 3.57 -0.04
C TYR A 184 -8.21 3.41 0.11
N ALA A 185 -7.46 4.51 0.26
CA ALA A 185 -6.04 4.50 0.55
C ALA A 185 -5.75 4.37 2.05
N ASP A 186 -6.45 5.12 2.91
CA ASP A 186 -6.15 5.18 4.36
C ASP A 186 -7.05 4.26 5.20
N HIS A 187 -7.93 3.51 4.52
CA HIS A 187 -8.80 2.50 5.13
C HIS A 187 -9.72 3.05 6.23
N LEU A 188 -10.16 4.30 6.11
CA LEU A 188 -11.02 5.00 7.06
C LEU A 188 -12.50 4.94 6.63
N PRO A 189 -13.37 4.17 7.31
CA PRO A 189 -14.78 4.06 6.95
C PRO A 189 -15.52 5.40 7.03
N LEU A 190 -16.55 5.57 6.20
CA LEU A 190 -17.29 6.84 6.07
C LEU A 190 -17.85 7.40 7.38
N TYR A 191 -18.30 6.53 8.30
CA TYR A 191 -18.81 7.00 9.59
C TYR A 191 -17.72 7.61 10.47
N ARG A 192 -16.48 7.10 10.40
CA ARG A 192 -15.33 7.67 11.12
C ARG A 192 -14.90 8.97 10.48
N GLN A 193 -14.95 9.07 9.15
CA GLN A 193 -14.71 10.34 8.45
C GLN A 193 -15.71 11.41 8.92
N ALA A 194 -17.00 11.10 8.97
CA ALA A 194 -18.02 12.02 9.48
C ALA A 194 -17.71 12.49 10.92
N GLN A 195 -17.29 11.58 11.81
CA GLN A 195 -16.87 11.94 13.17
C GLN A 195 -15.63 12.84 13.20
N ILE A 196 -14.65 12.61 12.31
CA ILE A 196 -13.45 13.43 12.19
C ILE A 196 -13.81 14.84 11.69
N TYR A 197 -14.70 14.94 10.70
CA TYR A 197 -15.17 16.24 10.19
C TYR A 197 -15.98 17.01 11.23
N ALA A 198 -16.78 16.32 12.06
CA ALA A 198 -17.53 16.92 13.14
C ALA A 198 -16.65 17.57 14.23
N ARG A 199 -15.41 17.11 14.42
CA ARG A 199 -14.45 17.77 15.34
C ARG A 199 -14.07 19.18 14.91
N GLN A 200 -14.29 19.51 13.63
CA GLN A 200 -14.10 20.83 13.07
C GLN A 200 -15.43 21.57 12.81
N GLY A 201 -16.53 21.08 13.40
CA GLY A 201 -17.87 21.66 13.23
C GLY A 201 -18.54 21.34 11.89
N VAL A 202 -17.97 20.45 11.07
CA VAL A 202 -18.55 20.05 9.78
C VAL A 202 -19.40 18.79 9.97
N THR A 203 -20.72 18.97 10.08
CA THR A 203 -21.67 17.87 10.24
C THR A 203 -22.11 17.33 8.88
N LEU A 204 -21.69 16.10 8.55
CA LEU A 204 -22.07 15.40 7.32
C LEU A 204 -22.63 14.02 7.63
N ASP A 205 -23.77 13.68 7.05
CA ASP A 205 -24.34 12.35 7.17
C ASP A 205 -23.55 11.31 6.38
N ARG A 206 -23.54 10.07 6.90
CA ARG A 206 -22.92 8.92 6.21
C ARG A 206 -23.53 8.69 4.82
N SER A 207 -24.84 8.91 4.66
CA SER A 207 -25.55 8.79 3.38
C SER A 207 -25.04 9.80 2.36
N THR A 208 -24.79 11.04 2.78
CA THR A 208 -24.21 12.10 1.93
C THR A 208 -22.83 11.70 1.42
N LEU A 209 -21.95 11.23 2.31
CA LEU A 209 -20.63 10.72 1.90
C LEU A 209 -20.73 9.51 0.95
N ALA A 210 -21.70 8.63 1.17
CA ALA A 210 -21.92 7.47 0.32
C ALA A 210 -22.42 7.85 -1.08
N ASP A 211 -23.30 8.85 -1.19
CA ASP A 211 -23.76 9.41 -2.47
C ASP A 211 -22.57 10.00 -3.25
N TRP A 212 -21.69 10.75 -2.58
CA TRP A 212 -20.49 11.32 -3.22
C TRP A 212 -19.57 10.23 -3.79
N VAL A 213 -19.32 9.16 -3.02
CA VAL A 213 -18.54 8.00 -3.48
C VAL A 213 -19.18 7.36 -4.70
N GLY A 214 -20.51 7.20 -4.72
CA GLY A 214 -21.24 6.61 -5.84
C GLY A 214 -21.12 7.44 -7.11
N ARG A 215 -21.32 8.76 -7.02
CA ARG A 215 -21.21 9.69 -8.15
C ARG A 215 -19.79 9.77 -8.69
N ALA A 216 -18.78 9.82 -7.81
CA ALA A 216 -17.39 9.79 -8.23
C ALA A 216 -17.03 8.48 -8.94
N ALA A 217 -17.44 7.33 -8.40
CA ALA A 217 -17.19 6.04 -9.03
C ALA A 217 -17.88 5.92 -10.40
N PHE A 218 -19.07 6.50 -10.56
CA PHE A 218 -19.73 6.61 -11.85
C PHE A 218 -18.92 7.45 -12.83
N LEU A 219 -18.48 8.65 -12.41
CA LEU A 219 -17.69 9.57 -13.24
C LEU A 219 -16.34 8.99 -13.66
N LEU A 220 -15.67 8.28 -12.74
CA LEU A 220 -14.32 7.73 -12.94
C LEU A 220 -14.31 6.39 -13.70
N ARG A 221 -15.48 5.79 -13.94
CA ARG A 221 -15.60 4.49 -14.63
C ARG A 221 -14.92 4.46 -16.01
N PRO A 222 -15.06 5.47 -16.89
CA PRO A 222 -14.41 5.45 -18.19
C PRO A 222 -12.87 5.44 -18.10
N VAL A 223 -12.30 6.08 -17.06
CA VAL A 223 -10.85 6.07 -16.80
C VAL A 223 -10.40 4.67 -16.35
N HIS A 224 -11.19 4.02 -15.49
CA HIS A 224 -10.94 2.63 -15.07
C HIS A 224 -11.05 1.64 -16.23
N GLU A 225 -12.05 1.80 -17.10
CA GLU A 225 -12.21 0.98 -18.31
C GLU A 225 -11.04 1.18 -19.27
N ARG A 226 -10.56 2.42 -19.45
CA ARG A 226 -9.36 2.69 -20.24
C ARG A 226 -8.13 2.06 -19.61
N LEU A 227 -7.94 2.18 -18.31
CA LEU A 227 -6.84 1.54 -17.56
C LEU A 227 -6.82 0.02 -17.81
N MET A 228 -7.98 -0.64 -17.69
CA MET A 228 -8.09 -2.06 -17.96
C MET A 228 -7.77 -2.39 -19.42
N ALA A 229 -8.23 -1.58 -20.37
CA ALA A 229 -7.93 -1.77 -21.79
C ALA A 229 -6.43 -1.66 -22.10
N GLU A 230 -5.74 -0.66 -21.52
CA GLU A 230 -4.29 -0.51 -21.66
C GLU A 230 -3.55 -1.71 -21.08
N LEU A 231 -3.92 -2.16 -19.88
CA LEU A 231 -3.31 -3.34 -19.26
C LEU A 231 -3.46 -4.59 -20.14
N LYS A 232 -4.58 -4.77 -20.84
CA LYS A 232 -4.77 -5.90 -21.78
C LYS A 232 -3.89 -5.85 -23.02
N THR A 233 -3.22 -4.73 -23.33
CA THR A 233 -2.28 -4.67 -24.46
C THR A 233 -0.91 -5.29 -24.12
N SER A 234 -0.66 -5.54 -22.83
CA SER A 234 0.62 -6.04 -22.33
C SER A 234 0.90 -7.47 -22.78
N ALA A 235 2.17 -7.80 -23.01
CA ALA A 235 2.58 -9.18 -23.30
C ALA A 235 2.37 -10.14 -22.11
N LYS A 236 2.39 -9.60 -20.88
CA LYS A 236 2.16 -10.33 -19.63
C LYS A 236 1.25 -9.52 -18.70
N LEU A 237 0.34 -10.22 -18.02
CA LEU A 237 -0.38 -9.72 -16.85
C LEU A 237 -0.20 -10.65 -15.66
N PHE A 238 -0.17 -10.08 -14.47
CA PHE A 238 -0.42 -10.81 -13.24
C PHE A 238 -1.92 -10.86 -12.96
N ALA A 239 -2.40 -11.98 -12.41
CA ALA A 239 -3.76 -12.09 -11.91
C ALA A 239 -3.83 -12.81 -10.56
N ASP A 240 -4.63 -12.26 -9.66
CA ASP A 240 -4.96 -12.82 -8.36
C ASP A 240 -6.33 -12.29 -7.93
N GLU A 241 -6.93 -12.89 -6.91
CA GLU A 241 -8.25 -12.52 -6.43
C GLU A 241 -8.37 -12.55 -4.91
N THR A 242 -9.18 -11.63 -4.38
CA THR A 242 -9.46 -11.56 -2.95
C THR A 242 -10.95 -11.47 -2.67
N THR A 243 -11.35 -12.08 -1.56
CA THR A 243 -12.76 -12.09 -1.15
C THR A 243 -13.22 -10.69 -0.77
N ALA A 244 -14.39 -10.32 -1.31
CA ALA A 244 -15.10 -9.10 -0.99
C ALA A 244 -16.44 -9.48 -0.32
N PRO A 245 -16.60 -9.27 0.99
CA PRO A 245 -17.89 -9.48 1.65
C PRO A 245 -18.89 -8.43 1.15
N VAL A 246 -20.07 -8.87 0.72
CA VAL A 246 -21.11 -8.00 0.16
C VAL A 246 -22.43 -8.32 0.86
N LEU A 247 -23.21 -7.31 1.26
CA LEU A 247 -24.53 -7.55 1.81
C LEU A 247 -25.43 -8.26 0.80
N ASP A 248 -26.21 -9.23 1.30
CA ASP A 248 -27.30 -9.89 0.59
C ASP A 248 -28.60 -9.61 1.37
N PRO A 249 -29.24 -8.45 1.12
CA PRO A 249 -30.37 -7.98 1.94
C PRO A 249 -31.52 -8.99 2.01
N GLY A 250 -31.73 -9.77 0.94
CA GLY A 250 -32.76 -10.81 0.89
C GLY A 250 -32.50 -11.99 1.82
N ARG A 251 -31.30 -12.13 2.38
CA ARG A 251 -30.91 -13.25 3.26
C ARG A 251 -30.42 -12.80 4.65
N GLY A 252 -30.40 -11.50 4.94
CA GLY A 252 -29.93 -10.96 6.23
C GLY A 252 -28.47 -11.30 6.56
N ARG A 253 -27.66 -11.69 5.56
CA ARG A 253 -26.25 -12.08 5.70
C ARG A 253 -25.41 -11.48 4.59
N THR A 254 -24.09 -11.60 4.70
CA THR A 254 -23.19 -11.30 3.59
C THR A 254 -23.06 -12.50 2.65
N LYS A 255 -22.93 -12.21 1.36
CA LYS A 255 -22.42 -13.14 0.34
C LYS A 255 -20.96 -12.83 0.05
N THR A 256 -20.25 -13.83 -0.46
CA THR A 256 -18.83 -13.70 -0.82
C THR A 256 -18.72 -13.38 -2.31
N GLY A 257 -18.47 -12.11 -2.63
CA GLY A 257 -17.98 -11.70 -3.94
C GLY A 257 -16.45 -11.78 -4.03
N GLN A 258 -15.91 -11.44 -5.18
CA GLN A 258 -14.47 -11.44 -5.47
C GLN A 258 -14.06 -10.13 -6.12
N LEU A 259 -12.92 -9.58 -5.69
CA LEU A 259 -12.19 -8.55 -6.41
C LEU A 259 -11.00 -9.21 -7.08
N TRP A 260 -11.03 -9.25 -8.41
CA TRP A 260 -9.96 -9.75 -9.26
C TRP A 260 -9.00 -8.61 -9.56
N ALA A 261 -7.72 -8.79 -9.31
CA ALA A 261 -6.69 -7.83 -9.64
C ALA A 261 -5.96 -8.29 -10.90
N TYR A 262 -5.84 -7.40 -11.88
CA TYR A 262 -5.01 -7.57 -13.07
C TYR A 262 -3.93 -6.50 -13.03
N ALA A 263 -2.66 -6.92 -13.00
CA ALA A 263 -1.55 -5.98 -12.80
C ALA A 263 -0.45 -6.16 -13.85
N ARG A 264 0.20 -5.06 -14.18
CA ARG A 264 1.44 -4.98 -14.94
C ARG A 264 2.50 -4.26 -14.11
N ASP A 265 3.71 -4.78 -14.10
CA ASP A 265 4.88 -4.07 -13.54
C ASP A 265 6.14 -4.62 -14.20
N ASP A 266 6.70 -3.83 -15.11
CA ASP A 266 7.78 -4.24 -15.99
C ASP A 266 9.15 -3.73 -15.53
N ARG A 267 9.16 -2.94 -14.44
CA ARG A 267 10.38 -2.43 -13.80
C ARG A 267 11.39 -3.53 -13.44
N PRO A 268 11.01 -4.74 -12.99
CA PRO A 268 11.98 -5.77 -12.63
C PRO A 268 12.86 -6.25 -13.79
N TRP A 269 12.47 -5.99 -15.06
CA TRP A 269 13.27 -6.27 -16.26
C TRP A 269 13.50 -5.05 -17.15
N CYS A 270 13.37 -3.85 -16.58
CA CYS A 270 13.57 -2.58 -17.29
C CYS A 270 12.67 -2.42 -18.53
N GLY A 271 11.41 -2.87 -18.46
CA GLY A 271 10.44 -2.53 -19.50
C GLY A 271 9.99 -1.07 -19.41
N ASP A 272 9.60 -0.51 -20.55
CA ASP A 272 9.21 0.90 -20.68
C ASP A 272 7.76 1.17 -20.26
N ASP A 273 6.95 0.12 -20.17
CA ASP A 273 5.54 0.21 -19.85
C ASP A 273 5.29 0.61 -18.38
N PRO A 274 4.43 1.61 -18.09
CA PRO A 274 4.20 2.05 -16.73
C PRO A 274 3.48 0.99 -15.88
N PRO A 275 3.80 0.86 -14.58
CA PRO A 275 3.14 -0.09 -13.71
C PRO A 275 1.67 0.30 -13.50
N GLY A 276 0.79 -0.70 -13.34
CA GLY A 276 -0.62 -0.45 -13.09
C GLY A 276 -1.38 -1.67 -12.59
N VAL A 277 -2.51 -1.41 -11.95
CA VAL A 277 -3.42 -2.44 -11.46
C VAL A 277 -4.88 -2.04 -11.65
N ALA A 278 -5.65 -2.93 -12.27
CA ALA A 278 -7.10 -2.82 -12.37
C ALA A 278 -7.76 -3.90 -11.52
N PHE A 279 -8.66 -3.50 -10.64
CA PHE A 279 -9.57 -4.38 -9.93
C PHE A 279 -10.89 -4.49 -10.69
N VAL A 280 -11.45 -5.71 -10.72
CA VAL A 280 -12.77 -5.98 -11.28
C VAL A 280 -13.56 -6.82 -10.29
N TYR A 281 -14.76 -6.34 -9.94
CA TYR A 281 -15.66 -7.05 -9.03
C TYR A 281 -16.51 -8.09 -9.76
N ALA A 282 -16.60 -9.28 -9.18
CA ALA A 282 -17.54 -10.32 -9.56
C ALA A 282 -18.32 -10.84 -8.34
N PRO A 283 -19.60 -11.25 -8.50
CA PRO A 283 -20.42 -11.77 -7.40
C PRO A 283 -20.06 -13.20 -6.98
N ASP A 284 -19.17 -13.88 -7.72
CA ASP A 284 -18.68 -15.23 -7.44
C ASP A 284 -17.24 -15.41 -7.95
N ARG A 285 -16.66 -16.59 -7.69
CA ARG A 285 -15.29 -16.97 -8.14
C ARG A 285 -15.32 -17.92 -9.35
N LYS A 286 -16.36 -17.90 -10.19
CA LYS A 286 -16.46 -18.84 -11.32
C LYS A 286 -15.46 -18.51 -12.42
N ALA A 287 -15.03 -19.53 -13.17
CA ALA A 287 -14.10 -19.36 -14.31
C ALA A 287 -14.65 -18.46 -15.43
N GLU A 288 -15.98 -18.33 -15.57
CA GLU A 288 -16.62 -17.40 -16.52
C GLU A 288 -16.27 -15.93 -16.26
N ARG A 289 -15.89 -15.58 -15.02
CA ARG A 289 -15.56 -14.20 -14.63
C ARG A 289 -14.25 -13.73 -15.26
N PRO A 290 -13.09 -14.36 -15.02
CA PRO A 290 -11.85 -13.95 -15.65
C PRO A 290 -11.89 -14.12 -17.18
N ILE A 291 -12.70 -15.04 -17.72
CA ILE A 291 -12.95 -15.13 -19.18
C ILE A 291 -13.56 -13.84 -19.72
N ALA A 292 -14.62 -13.33 -19.08
CA ALA A 292 -15.24 -12.08 -19.49
C ALA A 292 -14.32 -10.87 -19.25
N HIS A 293 -13.62 -10.83 -18.11
CA HIS A 293 -12.74 -9.71 -17.77
C HIS A 293 -11.58 -9.57 -18.76
N LEU A 294 -10.98 -10.70 -19.17
CA LEU A 294 -9.82 -10.77 -20.06
C LEU A 294 -10.19 -10.99 -21.53
N GLU A 295 -11.43 -10.73 -21.92
CA GLU A 295 -11.80 -10.70 -23.34
C GLU A 295 -10.89 -9.71 -24.10
N GLY A 296 -10.35 -10.17 -25.23
CA GLY A 296 -9.39 -9.45 -26.06
C GLY A 296 -7.92 -9.53 -25.61
N PHE A 297 -7.61 -10.09 -24.44
CA PHE A 297 -6.23 -10.27 -23.98
C PHE A 297 -5.62 -11.54 -24.61
N SER A 298 -4.39 -11.41 -25.10
CA SER A 298 -3.55 -12.55 -25.46
C SER A 298 -2.12 -12.34 -24.97
N GLY A 299 -1.55 -13.37 -24.35
CA GLY A 299 -0.23 -13.27 -23.74
C GLY A 299 -0.03 -14.23 -22.57
N VAL A 300 0.86 -13.87 -21.67
CA VAL A 300 1.13 -14.64 -20.45
C VAL A 300 0.30 -14.12 -19.29
N LEU A 301 -0.42 -15.00 -18.61
CA LEU A 301 -1.13 -14.67 -17.36
C LEU A 301 -0.44 -15.39 -16.20
N GLN A 302 0.22 -14.61 -15.34
CA GLN A 302 0.95 -15.12 -14.20
C GLN A 302 0.07 -15.15 -12.94
N THR A 303 -0.13 -16.32 -12.34
CA THR A 303 -1.10 -16.53 -11.24
C THR A 303 -0.55 -17.42 -10.12
N ASP A 304 -1.31 -17.50 -9.02
CA ASP A 304 -1.08 -18.41 -7.88
C ASP A 304 -1.33 -19.90 -8.20
N GLY A 305 -1.82 -20.20 -9.41
CA GLY A 305 -2.21 -21.55 -9.82
C GLY A 305 -3.64 -21.95 -9.45
N TYR A 306 -4.54 -20.98 -9.23
CA TYR A 306 -5.98 -21.19 -9.14
C TYR A 306 -6.53 -21.85 -10.41
N GLY A 307 -7.33 -22.90 -10.22
CA GLY A 307 -7.86 -23.71 -11.32
C GLY A 307 -8.81 -22.95 -12.26
N GLY A 308 -9.44 -21.86 -11.80
CA GLY A 308 -10.38 -21.09 -12.61
C GLY A 308 -9.74 -20.41 -13.83
N TYR A 309 -8.43 -20.21 -13.83
CA TYR A 309 -7.71 -19.68 -14.99
C TYR A 309 -7.40 -20.73 -16.06
N ARG A 310 -7.54 -22.04 -15.77
CA ARG A 310 -7.25 -23.10 -16.77
C ARG A 310 -8.15 -23.02 -17.99
N ALA A 311 -9.42 -22.66 -17.80
CA ALA A 311 -10.38 -22.49 -18.89
C ALA A 311 -10.00 -21.35 -19.85
N LEU A 312 -9.21 -20.37 -19.42
CA LEU A 312 -8.64 -19.34 -20.31
C LEU A 312 -7.53 -19.93 -21.19
N ALA A 313 -6.67 -20.78 -20.62
CA ALA A 313 -5.59 -21.41 -21.36
C ALA A 313 -6.10 -22.41 -22.40
N GLU A 314 -7.15 -23.17 -22.06
CA GLU A 314 -7.81 -24.13 -22.97
C GLU A 314 -8.43 -23.47 -24.21
N ARG A 315 -8.79 -22.17 -24.11
CA ARG A 315 -9.27 -21.37 -25.25
C ARG A 315 -8.15 -20.88 -26.17
N GLY A 316 -6.88 -21.09 -25.80
CA GLY A 316 -5.71 -20.79 -26.61
C GLY A 316 -5.26 -19.32 -26.62
N SER A 317 -6.00 -18.40 -26.00
CA SER A 317 -5.61 -16.98 -25.97
C SER A 317 -4.51 -16.67 -24.94
N VAL A 318 -4.38 -17.49 -23.89
CA VAL A 318 -3.52 -17.19 -22.73
C VAL A 318 -2.61 -18.36 -22.37
N ARG A 319 -1.36 -18.05 -22.01
CA ARG A 319 -0.40 -19.00 -21.42
C ARG A 319 -0.26 -18.73 -19.93
N LEU A 320 -0.51 -19.72 -19.07
CA LEU A 320 -0.42 -19.56 -17.61
C LEU A 320 1.00 -19.71 -17.07
N ALA A 321 1.53 -18.69 -16.40
CA ALA A 321 2.73 -18.83 -15.59
C ALA A 321 2.34 -19.02 -14.12
N PHE A 322 3.03 -19.89 -13.39
CA PHE A 322 2.71 -20.16 -11.98
C PHE A 322 3.79 -19.66 -11.04
N CYS A 323 3.36 -19.30 -9.83
CA CYS A 323 4.20 -18.71 -8.80
C CYS A 323 4.96 -19.76 -7.96
N TRP A 324 6.29 -19.64 -7.87
CA TRP A 324 7.13 -20.51 -7.05
C TRP A 324 6.94 -20.30 -5.55
N ALA A 325 6.60 -19.09 -5.09
CA ALA A 325 6.31 -18.84 -3.68
C ALA A 325 5.20 -19.76 -3.14
N HIS A 326 4.19 -20.09 -3.95
CA HIS A 326 3.11 -21.01 -3.58
C HIS A 326 3.59 -22.46 -3.46
N VAL A 327 4.52 -22.89 -4.31
CA VAL A 327 5.16 -24.21 -4.21
C VAL A 327 6.06 -24.26 -2.98
N ARG A 328 6.94 -23.27 -2.82
CA ARG A 328 7.87 -23.12 -1.69
C ARG A 328 7.14 -23.18 -0.36
N ARG A 329 6.03 -22.45 -0.24
CA ARG A 329 5.23 -22.40 0.99
C ARG A 329 4.74 -23.77 1.45
N ARG A 330 4.34 -24.65 0.53
CA ARG A 330 3.86 -26.00 0.89
C ARG A 330 4.98 -26.83 1.52
N PHE A 331 6.20 -26.76 0.98
CA PHE A 331 7.36 -27.43 1.57
C PHE A 331 7.78 -26.78 2.89
N TYR A 332 7.74 -25.45 2.96
CA TYR A 332 8.02 -24.72 4.19
C TYR A 332 7.08 -25.15 5.32
N GLU A 333 5.77 -25.19 5.06
CA GLU A 333 4.79 -25.59 6.06
C GLU A 333 5.08 -27.00 6.61
N LEU A 334 5.62 -27.91 5.80
CA LEU A 334 6.02 -29.25 6.25
C LEU A 334 7.28 -29.23 7.12
N ALA A 335 8.32 -28.50 6.69
CA ALA A 335 9.58 -28.37 7.44
C ALA A 335 9.43 -27.65 8.77
N ALA A 336 8.48 -26.71 8.87
CA ALA A 336 8.17 -26.01 10.11
C ALA A 336 7.59 -26.91 11.22
N SER A 337 7.03 -28.06 10.87
CA SER A 337 6.42 -29.00 11.84
C SER A 337 7.39 -29.98 12.48
N GLY A 338 8.68 -29.94 12.12
CA GLY A 338 9.70 -30.84 12.64
C GLY A 338 10.65 -31.34 11.55
N PRO A 339 11.50 -32.33 11.85
CA PRO A 339 12.49 -32.83 10.91
C PRO A 339 11.82 -33.37 9.62
N ALA A 340 11.93 -32.61 8.54
CA ALA A 340 11.43 -32.98 7.22
C ALA A 340 12.56 -32.86 6.19
N PRO A 341 13.44 -33.88 6.07
CA PRO A 341 14.64 -33.79 5.24
C PRO A 341 14.31 -33.55 3.76
N ILE A 342 13.27 -34.21 3.23
CA ILE A 342 12.82 -34.01 1.84
C ILE A 342 12.29 -32.58 1.65
N ALA A 343 11.47 -32.07 2.58
CA ALA A 343 10.96 -30.72 2.47
C ALA A 343 12.08 -29.67 2.57
N SER A 344 13.08 -29.90 3.43
CA SER A 344 14.23 -29.01 3.60
C SER A 344 15.12 -28.98 2.35
N GLU A 345 15.38 -30.14 1.74
CA GLU A 345 16.11 -30.25 0.47
C GLU A 345 15.36 -29.54 -0.67
N ALA A 346 14.03 -29.70 -0.76
CA ALA A 346 13.23 -28.99 -1.74
C ALA A 346 13.32 -27.46 -1.57
N LEU A 347 13.34 -26.97 -0.32
CA LEU A 347 13.50 -25.55 -0.02
C LEU A 347 14.89 -25.04 -0.41
N ALA A 348 15.95 -25.81 -0.18
CA ALA A 348 17.31 -25.46 -0.57
C ALA A 348 17.44 -25.32 -2.10
N ARG A 349 16.85 -26.26 -2.86
CA ARG A 349 16.81 -26.21 -4.33
C ARG A 349 16.05 -25.01 -4.85
N ILE A 350 14.90 -24.70 -4.25
CA ILE A 350 14.14 -23.50 -4.60
C ILE A 350 14.93 -22.24 -4.26
N ALA A 351 15.64 -22.21 -3.12
CA ALA A 351 16.46 -21.06 -2.72
C ALA A 351 17.58 -20.74 -3.73
N ALA A 352 18.19 -21.76 -4.34
CA ALA A 352 19.18 -21.56 -5.41
C ALA A 352 18.59 -20.81 -6.63
N LEU A 353 17.33 -21.08 -6.99
CA LEU A 353 16.64 -20.34 -8.06
C LEU A 353 16.45 -18.86 -7.69
N TYR A 354 16.09 -18.58 -6.43
CA TYR A 354 15.94 -17.21 -5.95
C TYR A 354 17.26 -16.43 -5.92
N GLN A 355 18.39 -17.10 -5.69
CA GLN A 355 19.71 -16.47 -5.74
C GLN A 355 20.01 -15.98 -7.17
N ILE A 356 19.81 -16.84 -8.17
CA ILE A 356 19.96 -16.47 -9.59
C ILE A 356 19.03 -15.30 -9.95
N GLU A 357 17.75 -15.37 -9.55
CA GLU A 357 16.79 -14.29 -9.83
C GLU A 357 17.16 -12.95 -9.18
N ALA A 358 17.83 -12.98 -8.03
CA ALA A 358 18.33 -11.75 -7.38
C ALA A 358 19.47 -11.10 -8.17
N GLU A 359 20.34 -11.91 -8.80
CA GLU A 359 21.48 -11.42 -9.58
C GLU A 359 21.10 -10.84 -10.95
N ILE A 360 20.00 -11.32 -11.54
CA ILE A 360 19.53 -10.88 -12.86
C ILE A 360 18.42 -9.83 -12.81
N ARG A 361 17.90 -9.49 -11.62
CA ARG A 361 16.87 -8.45 -11.47
C ARG A 361 17.42 -7.10 -11.94
N GLY A 362 16.61 -6.36 -12.69
CA GLY A 362 17.02 -5.10 -13.32
C GLY A 362 17.86 -5.28 -14.59
N ARG A 363 17.96 -6.50 -15.14
CA ARG A 363 18.49 -6.74 -16.48
C ARG A 363 17.35 -6.87 -17.51
N PRO A 364 17.59 -6.53 -18.78
CA PRO A 364 16.61 -6.72 -19.85
C PRO A 364 16.13 -8.18 -19.97
N ALA A 365 14.91 -8.37 -20.47
CA ALA A 365 14.27 -9.69 -20.58
C ALA A 365 15.13 -10.75 -21.28
N ASP A 366 15.79 -10.41 -22.39
CA ASP A 366 16.64 -11.36 -23.14
C ASP A 366 17.89 -11.79 -22.36
N ALA A 367 18.49 -10.87 -21.60
CA ALA A 367 19.63 -11.18 -20.74
C ALA A 367 19.21 -12.10 -19.59
N ARG A 368 18.03 -11.85 -18.99
CA ARG A 368 17.45 -12.74 -17.97
C ARG A 368 17.20 -14.14 -18.52
N ARG A 369 16.60 -14.23 -19.71
CA ARG A 369 16.32 -15.51 -20.39
C ARG A 369 17.61 -16.31 -20.62
N THR A 370 18.65 -15.65 -21.13
CA THR A 370 19.95 -16.29 -21.39
C THR A 370 20.57 -16.87 -20.12
N GLU A 371 20.62 -16.09 -19.04
CA GLU A 371 21.15 -16.56 -17.75
C GLU A 371 20.31 -17.69 -17.16
N ARG A 372 18.97 -17.60 -17.23
CA ARG A 372 18.07 -18.66 -16.76
C ARG A 372 18.26 -19.97 -17.52
N GLN A 373 18.51 -19.90 -18.83
CA GLN A 373 18.80 -21.10 -19.63
C GLN A 373 20.15 -21.73 -19.25
N ALA A 374 21.17 -20.93 -18.93
CA ALA A 374 22.47 -21.43 -18.51
C ALA A 374 22.46 -22.00 -17.08
N SER A 375 21.83 -21.30 -16.14
CA SER A 375 21.97 -21.53 -14.70
C SER A 375 20.73 -22.16 -14.05
N SER A 376 19.53 -21.67 -14.36
CA SER A 376 18.28 -22.15 -13.73
C SER A 376 17.75 -23.45 -14.35
N ARG A 377 17.90 -23.64 -15.65
CA ARG A 377 17.40 -24.83 -16.37
C ARG A 377 17.99 -26.14 -15.84
N PRO A 378 19.32 -26.31 -15.70
CA PRO A 378 19.89 -27.54 -15.17
C PRO A 378 19.42 -27.86 -13.74
N LEU A 379 19.25 -26.83 -12.91
CA LEU A 379 18.75 -26.98 -11.54
C LEU A 379 17.30 -27.49 -11.52
N LEU A 380 16.45 -26.97 -12.40
CA LEU A 380 15.06 -27.38 -12.49
C LEU A 380 14.91 -28.80 -13.06
N GLU A 381 15.64 -29.15 -14.11
CA GLU A 381 15.63 -30.52 -14.65
C GLU A 381 16.05 -31.55 -13.59
N ALA A 382 17.13 -31.27 -12.86
CA ALA A 382 17.55 -32.09 -11.72
C ALA A 382 16.50 -32.14 -10.60
N PHE A 383 15.83 -31.02 -10.33
CA PHE A 383 14.81 -30.95 -9.28
C PHE A 383 13.54 -31.71 -9.66
N GLU A 384 13.10 -31.69 -10.92
CA GLU A 384 11.95 -32.45 -11.38
C GLU A 384 12.17 -33.96 -11.21
N LEU A 385 13.31 -34.45 -11.67
CA LEU A 385 13.71 -35.86 -11.56
C LEU A 385 13.74 -36.29 -10.09
N TRP A 386 14.33 -35.46 -9.24
CA TRP A 386 14.39 -35.70 -7.81
C TRP A 386 12.99 -35.74 -7.16
N LEU A 387 12.09 -34.81 -7.51
CA LEU A 387 10.71 -34.81 -7.01
C LEU A 387 9.95 -36.07 -7.42
N ARG A 388 10.10 -36.51 -8.68
CA ARG A 388 9.46 -37.74 -9.19
C ARG A 388 9.98 -38.99 -8.47
N ALA A 389 11.29 -39.09 -8.26
CA ALA A 389 11.89 -40.18 -7.51
C ALA A 389 11.35 -40.24 -6.07
N ARG A 390 11.37 -39.10 -5.36
CA ARG A 390 10.84 -39.03 -3.98
C ARG A 390 9.35 -39.31 -3.90
N LEU A 391 8.56 -38.94 -4.90
CA LEU A 391 7.14 -39.26 -4.94
C LEU A 391 6.87 -40.77 -5.00
N GLY A 392 7.77 -41.54 -5.62
CA GLY A 392 7.69 -43.01 -5.68
C GLY A 392 8.04 -43.71 -4.36
N GLU A 393 8.86 -43.07 -3.53
CA GLU A 393 9.35 -43.64 -2.26
C GLU A 393 8.43 -43.36 -1.06
N ILE A 394 7.55 -42.36 -1.17
CA ILE A 394 6.70 -41.91 -0.05
C ILE A 394 5.25 -42.40 -0.18
N SER A 395 4.56 -42.45 0.96
CA SER A 395 3.12 -42.72 0.98
C SER A 395 2.35 -41.69 0.18
N GLN A 396 1.53 -42.16 -0.77
CA GLN A 396 0.74 -41.32 -1.67
C GLN A 396 -0.28 -40.43 -0.94
N LYS A 397 -0.70 -40.80 0.27
CA LYS A 397 -1.64 -40.03 1.09
C LYS A 397 -0.97 -39.00 2.01
N SER A 398 0.36 -38.90 1.98
CA SER A 398 1.08 -37.94 2.82
C SER A 398 0.91 -36.51 2.31
N ARG A 399 0.93 -35.53 3.23
CA ARG A 399 0.97 -34.09 2.89
C ARG A 399 2.19 -33.72 2.05
N LEU A 400 3.30 -34.45 2.20
CA LEU A 400 4.48 -34.30 1.36
C LEU A 400 4.20 -34.74 -0.08
N ALA A 401 3.55 -35.88 -0.29
CA ALA A 401 3.14 -36.32 -1.62
C ALA A 401 2.17 -35.34 -2.29
N GLU A 402 1.27 -34.72 -1.51
CA GLU A 402 0.41 -33.64 -2.01
C GLU A 402 1.20 -32.40 -2.46
N ALA A 403 2.21 -31.97 -1.69
CA ALA A 403 3.07 -30.86 -2.06
C ALA A 403 3.86 -31.14 -3.35
N ILE A 404 4.42 -32.35 -3.47
CA ILE A 404 5.16 -32.78 -4.67
C ILE A 404 4.22 -32.85 -5.89
N ARG A 405 3.04 -33.47 -5.77
CA ARG A 405 2.04 -33.50 -6.86
C ARG A 405 1.57 -32.10 -7.25
N TYR A 406 1.43 -31.20 -6.28
CA TYR A 406 1.07 -29.81 -6.57
C TYR A 406 2.11 -29.13 -7.47
N ALA A 407 3.40 -29.31 -7.19
CA ALA A 407 4.50 -28.81 -8.02
C ALA A 407 4.50 -29.48 -9.41
N LEU A 408 4.52 -30.83 -9.45
CA LEU A 408 4.60 -31.58 -10.70
C LEU A 408 3.40 -31.35 -11.64
N SER A 409 2.18 -31.24 -11.09
CA SER A 409 0.97 -30.94 -11.89
C SER A 409 0.95 -29.53 -12.51
N ARG A 410 1.89 -28.66 -12.12
CA ARG A 410 2.05 -27.29 -12.60
C ARG A 410 3.41 -27.05 -13.24
N TRP A 411 4.20 -28.10 -13.42
CA TRP A 411 5.61 -27.98 -13.76
C TRP A 411 5.83 -27.15 -15.01
N GLU A 412 5.08 -27.42 -16.09
CA GLU A 412 5.16 -26.66 -17.33
C GLU A 412 4.98 -25.15 -17.10
N GLY A 413 3.94 -24.73 -16.37
CA GLY A 413 3.73 -23.30 -16.07
C GLY A 413 4.71 -22.72 -15.06
N LEU A 414 5.31 -23.54 -14.19
CA LEU A 414 6.37 -23.15 -13.24
C LEU A 414 7.72 -22.96 -13.92
N THR A 415 7.96 -23.60 -15.07
CA THR A 415 9.23 -23.52 -15.80
C THR A 415 9.21 -22.54 -16.98
N ARG A 416 8.03 -21.99 -17.37
CA ARG A 416 7.92 -21.00 -18.47
C ARG A 416 8.85 -19.80 -18.33
N PHE A 417 9.17 -19.37 -17.10
CA PHE A 417 10.06 -18.24 -16.87
C PHE A 417 11.49 -18.46 -17.39
N ILE A 418 11.92 -19.71 -17.56
CA ILE A 418 13.23 -20.05 -18.13
C ILE A 418 13.33 -19.53 -19.57
N ASP A 419 12.25 -19.68 -20.33
CA ASP A 419 12.23 -19.40 -21.76
C ASP A 419 11.62 -18.04 -22.11
N ASP A 420 11.05 -17.34 -21.13
CA ASP A 420 10.44 -16.01 -21.27
C ASP A 420 10.92 -15.08 -20.14
N GLY A 421 11.76 -14.11 -20.52
CA GLY A 421 12.38 -13.13 -19.61
C GLY A 421 11.41 -12.13 -18.96
N LEU A 422 10.16 -12.07 -19.43
CA LEU A 422 9.11 -11.20 -18.87
C LEU A 422 8.44 -11.82 -17.65
N ILE A 423 8.50 -13.14 -17.53
CA ILE A 423 7.86 -13.88 -16.44
C ILE A 423 8.73 -13.77 -15.18
N GLU A 424 8.09 -13.38 -14.09
CA GLU A 424 8.73 -13.36 -12.78
C GLU A 424 8.71 -14.75 -12.17
N LEU A 425 9.59 -15.03 -11.21
CA LEU A 425 9.51 -16.28 -10.46
C LEU A 425 8.23 -16.35 -9.60
N ASP A 426 7.73 -15.20 -9.16
CA ASP A 426 6.59 -15.06 -8.24
C ASP A 426 5.55 -14.03 -8.70
N SER A 427 4.31 -14.21 -8.23
CA SER A 427 3.18 -13.28 -8.37
C SER A 427 3.16 -12.15 -7.33
N ASN A 428 4.27 -11.88 -6.63
CA ASN A 428 4.33 -10.92 -5.52
C ASN A 428 3.84 -9.51 -5.91
N THR A 429 3.99 -9.10 -7.18
CA THR A 429 3.49 -7.83 -7.69
C THR A 429 1.98 -7.67 -7.46
N VAL A 430 1.18 -8.64 -7.88
CA VAL A 430 -0.28 -8.55 -7.72
C VAL A 430 -0.72 -8.77 -6.28
N GLU A 431 -0.01 -9.61 -5.52
CA GLU A 431 -0.27 -9.82 -4.09
C GLU A 431 -0.10 -8.52 -3.28
N ARG A 432 0.94 -7.72 -3.60
CA ARG A 432 1.14 -6.40 -2.99
C ARG A 432 0.00 -5.45 -3.31
N SER A 433 -0.48 -5.43 -4.56
CA SER A 433 -1.61 -4.58 -4.97
C SER A 433 -2.93 -4.99 -4.30
N ILE A 434 -3.11 -6.27 -3.95
CA ILE A 434 -4.31 -6.76 -3.24
C ILE A 434 -4.27 -6.46 -1.74
N ARG A 435 -3.08 -6.33 -1.14
CA ARG A 435 -2.94 -6.16 0.32
C ARG A 435 -3.73 -4.95 0.89
N PRO A 436 -3.70 -3.75 0.29
CA PRO A 436 -4.53 -2.62 0.72
C PRO A 436 -6.03 -2.94 0.70
N ILE A 437 -6.51 -3.73 -0.27
CA ILE A 437 -7.92 -4.17 -0.34
C ILE A 437 -8.26 -5.07 0.84
N ALA A 438 -7.37 -5.99 1.20
CA ALA A 438 -7.55 -6.87 2.33
C ALA A 438 -7.58 -6.12 3.68
N LEU A 439 -6.78 -5.06 3.82
CA LEU A 439 -6.80 -4.17 4.99
C LEU A 439 -8.11 -3.36 5.05
N ASN A 440 -8.52 -2.78 3.93
CA ASN A 440 -9.79 -2.06 3.85
C ASN A 440 -10.97 -2.96 4.23
N ARG A 441 -10.99 -4.22 3.78
CA ARG A 441 -11.99 -5.22 4.17
C ARG A 441 -12.08 -5.39 5.69
N LYS A 442 -10.94 -5.43 6.40
CA LYS A 442 -10.92 -5.53 7.87
C LYS A 442 -11.60 -4.32 8.53
N ASN A 443 -11.46 -3.14 7.93
CA ASN A 443 -12.01 -1.89 8.48
C ASN A 443 -13.44 -1.59 8.03
N ALA A 444 -13.83 -2.00 6.82
CA ALA A 444 -15.11 -1.67 6.19
C ALA A 444 -16.21 -2.74 6.37
N LEU A 445 -15.91 -3.90 6.97
CA LEU A 445 -16.79 -5.06 7.20
C LEU A 445 -17.42 -5.69 5.93
N PHE A 446 -18.06 -4.90 5.05
CA PHE A 446 -18.69 -5.35 3.80
C PHE A 446 -18.98 -4.18 2.82
N ALA A 447 -19.14 -4.52 1.55
CA ALA A 447 -19.81 -3.64 0.58
C ALA A 447 -21.33 -3.72 0.75
N GLY A 448 -22.02 -2.59 0.67
CA GLY A 448 -23.48 -2.54 0.86
C GLY A 448 -24.30 -3.21 -0.25
N SER A 449 -23.70 -3.44 -1.42
CA SER A 449 -24.33 -4.08 -2.59
C SER A 449 -23.27 -4.47 -3.62
N ASP A 450 -23.65 -5.25 -4.64
CA ASP A 450 -22.77 -5.53 -5.80
C ASP A 450 -22.34 -4.24 -6.49
N GLY A 451 -23.24 -3.26 -6.60
CA GLY A 451 -22.92 -1.93 -7.15
C GLY A 451 -21.86 -1.21 -6.31
N GLY A 452 -21.98 -1.26 -4.98
CA GLY A 452 -20.97 -0.71 -4.07
C GLY A 452 -19.60 -1.40 -4.21
N ALA A 453 -19.58 -2.72 -4.44
CA ALA A 453 -18.34 -3.45 -4.68
C ALA A 453 -17.71 -3.12 -6.04
N ARG A 454 -18.51 -2.86 -7.08
CA ARG A 454 -18.02 -2.33 -8.36
C ARG A 454 -17.44 -0.92 -8.21
N HIS A 455 -18.06 -0.05 -7.41
CA HIS A 455 -17.52 1.28 -7.14
C HIS A 455 -16.16 1.21 -6.44
N TRP A 456 -16.02 0.28 -5.49
CA TRP A 456 -14.74 0.00 -4.85
C TRP A 456 -13.69 -0.41 -5.87
N ALA A 457 -14.00 -1.35 -6.77
CA ALA A 457 -13.06 -1.78 -7.82
C ALA A 457 -12.54 -0.60 -8.66
N VAL A 458 -13.42 0.29 -9.13
CA VAL A 458 -13.05 1.49 -9.90
C VAL A 458 -12.09 2.38 -9.12
N ILE A 459 -12.48 2.80 -7.91
CA ILE A 459 -11.72 3.78 -7.14
C ILE A 459 -10.38 3.21 -6.68
N ALA A 460 -10.36 1.97 -6.21
CA ALA A 460 -9.13 1.31 -5.78
C ALA A 460 -8.14 1.14 -6.93
N SER A 461 -8.60 0.87 -8.15
CA SER A 461 -7.71 0.70 -9.31
C SER A 461 -6.93 1.98 -9.60
N LEU A 462 -7.62 3.11 -9.57
CA LEU A 462 -7.03 4.41 -9.84
C LEU A 462 -6.08 4.84 -8.72
N ILE A 463 -6.45 4.63 -7.46
CA ILE A 463 -5.60 4.94 -6.30
C ILE A 463 -4.34 4.08 -6.28
N GLU A 464 -4.48 2.77 -6.41
CA GLU A 464 -3.32 1.87 -6.34
C GLU A 464 -2.41 2.03 -7.56
N THR A 465 -2.98 2.32 -8.74
CA THR A 465 -2.17 2.68 -9.91
C THR A 465 -1.46 4.03 -9.73
N ALA A 466 -2.08 5.04 -9.12
CA ALA A 466 -1.40 6.30 -8.80
C ALA A 466 -0.21 6.07 -7.85
N LYS A 467 -0.42 5.31 -6.77
CA LYS A 467 0.66 4.93 -5.83
C LYS A 467 1.81 4.19 -6.52
N LEU A 468 1.51 3.24 -7.42
CA LEU A 468 2.53 2.50 -8.17
C LEU A 468 3.43 3.41 -9.03
N ASN A 469 2.90 4.55 -9.47
CA ASN A 469 3.58 5.55 -10.30
C ASN A 469 4.12 6.73 -9.48
N GLY A 470 4.08 6.69 -8.14
CA GLY A 470 4.55 7.79 -7.28
C GLY A 470 3.70 9.05 -7.37
N VAL A 471 2.47 8.95 -7.86
CA VAL A 471 1.51 10.05 -7.98
C VAL A 471 0.68 10.14 -6.71
N GLU A 472 0.57 11.35 -6.15
CA GLU A 472 -0.24 11.63 -4.97
C GLU A 472 -1.75 11.44 -5.30
N PRO A 473 -2.44 10.46 -4.69
CA PRO A 473 -3.80 10.09 -5.09
C PRO A 473 -4.86 11.20 -4.95
N HIS A 474 -4.75 12.07 -3.94
CA HIS A 474 -5.72 13.14 -3.73
C HIS A 474 -5.64 14.18 -4.86
N ALA A 475 -4.44 14.70 -5.16
CA ALA A 475 -4.20 15.66 -6.23
C ALA A 475 -4.68 15.10 -7.59
N TYR A 476 -4.30 13.86 -7.89
CA TYR A 476 -4.71 13.18 -9.12
C TYR A 476 -6.24 13.03 -9.23
N LEU A 477 -6.93 12.50 -8.21
CA LEU A 477 -8.38 12.30 -8.28
C LEU A 477 -9.14 13.64 -8.36
N ALA A 478 -8.68 14.67 -7.64
CA ALA A 478 -9.29 15.99 -7.69
C ALA A 478 -9.18 16.61 -9.09
N ASP A 479 -8.00 16.56 -9.71
CA ASP A 479 -7.76 17.09 -11.06
C ASP A 479 -8.53 16.28 -12.11
N VAL A 480 -8.46 14.95 -12.07
CA VAL A 480 -9.19 14.11 -13.04
C VAL A 480 -10.69 14.35 -12.98
N MET A 481 -11.29 14.39 -11.78
CA MET A 481 -12.71 14.71 -11.66
C MET A 481 -13.02 16.11 -12.19
N ALA A 482 -12.19 17.11 -11.89
CA ALA A 482 -12.38 18.47 -12.38
C ALA A 482 -12.29 18.55 -13.91
N ARG A 483 -11.33 17.86 -14.54
CA ARG A 483 -11.21 17.81 -16.01
C ARG A 483 -12.43 17.17 -16.65
N ILE A 484 -12.92 16.05 -16.12
CA ILE A 484 -14.11 15.37 -16.66
C ILE A 484 -15.33 16.28 -16.52
N VAL A 485 -15.54 16.92 -15.37
CA VAL A 485 -16.64 17.87 -15.13
C VAL A 485 -16.57 19.06 -16.09
N ASN A 486 -15.38 19.52 -16.45
CA ASN A 486 -15.14 20.59 -17.41
C ASN A 486 -15.17 20.13 -18.88
N GLY A 487 -15.65 18.91 -19.16
CA GLY A 487 -15.89 18.44 -20.52
C GLY A 487 -14.69 17.81 -21.21
N HIS A 488 -13.77 17.15 -20.46
CA HIS A 488 -12.67 16.39 -21.06
C HIS A 488 -13.20 15.38 -22.09
N PRO A 489 -12.68 15.37 -23.34
CA PRO A 489 -13.25 14.55 -24.39
C PRO A 489 -12.92 13.07 -24.19
N GLN A 490 -13.92 12.21 -24.42
CA GLN A 490 -13.79 10.76 -24.28
C GLN A 490 -12.68 10.17 -25.18
N SER A 491 -12.43 10.77 -26.35
CA SER A 491 -11.34 10.36 -27.25
C SER A 491 -9.95 10.53 -26.66
N ARG A 492 -9.78 11.39 -25.65
CA ARG A 492 -8.50 11.65 -24.96
C ARG A 492 -8.51 11.14 -23.52
N ILE A 493 -9.37 10.17 -23.19
CA ILE A 493 -9.47 9.64 -21.81
C ILE A 493 -8.15 9.03 -21.31
N GLY A 494 -7.27 8.59 -22.22
CA GLY A 494 -5.93 8.09 -21.88
C GLY A 494 -5.04 9.13 -21.21
N GLU A 495 -5.25 10.43 -21.46
CA GLU A 495 -4.54 11.53 -20.80
C GLU A 495 -4.89 11.65 -19.30
N LEU A 496 -5.97 10.99 -18.86
CA LEU A 496 -6.40 10.98 -17.47
C LEU A 496 -5.91 9.75 -16.69
N LEU A 497 -5.08 8.89 -17.29
CA LEU A 497 -4.52 7.74 -16.59
C LEU A 497 -3.47 8.19 -15.56
N PRO A 498 -3.27 7.47 -14.43
CA PRO A 498 -2.38 7.93 -13.39
C PRO A 498 -0.93 8.15 -13.84
N TRP A 499 -0.41 7.34 -14.77
CA TRP A 499 0.95 7.50 -15.32
C TRP A 499 1.08 8.65 -16.33
N ALA A 500 -0.04 9.18 -16.84
CA ALA A 500 -0.04 10.38 -17.69
C ALA A 500 -0.14 11.68 -16.85
N TYR A 501 -0.32 11.56 -15.54
CA TYR A 501 -0.48 12.70 -14.65
C TYR A 501 0.87 13.38 -14.38
N ALA A 502 1.02 14.60 -14.88
CA ALA A 502 2.12 15.47 -14.49
C ALA A 502 1.79 16.09 -13.11
N PRO A 503 2.58 15.82 -12.06
CA PRO A 503 2.34 16.43 -10.77
C PRO A 503 2.51 17.95 -10.88
N GLU A 504 1.43 18.72 -10.66
CA GLU A 504 1.59 20.13 -10.30
C GLU A 504 2.30 20.19 -8.95
N ALA A 505 3.32 21.04 -8.83
CA ALA A 505 3.95 21.30 -7.53
C ALA A 505 2.85 21.67 -6.52
N LEU A 506 2.89 21.06 -5.33
CA LEU A 506 2.02 21.42 -4.21
C LEU A 506 2.10 22.94 -4.05
N LYS A 507 1.04 23.65 -4.43
CA LYS A 507 0.98 25.10 -4.28
C LYS A 507 0.98 25.38 -2.79
N ASP A 508 1.83 26.33 -2.37
CA ASP A 508 1.90 26.77 -0.99
C ASP A 508 0.48 27.05 -0.47
N VAL A 509 0.16 26.47 0.68
CA VAL A 509 -1.05 26.85 1.41
C VAL A 509 -0.77 28.25 1.95
N ALA A 510 -1.31 29.26 1.26
CA ALA A 510 -1.19 30.68 1.61
C ALA A 510 -1.82 31.01 2.97
#